data_AF-A0A6J6IYA5-F1
#
_entry.id   AF-A0A6J6IYA5-F1
#
_cell.length_a   1.000
_cell.length_b   1.000
_cell.length_c   1.000
_cell.angle_alpha   90.00
_cell.angle_beta   90.00
_cell.angle_gamma   90.00
#
_symmetry.space_group_name_H-M   'P 1'
#
loop_
_entity.id
_entity.type
_entity.pdbx_description
1 polymer ?
#
loop_
_entity_poly.entity_id
_entity_poly.type
_entity_poly.pdbx_seq_one_letter_code
_entity_poly.pdbx_strand_id
1 'polypeptide(L)'
;MGRLALGTMTWGRGTDEYEARDQLALFLDAGGTLIDTADVYVDGVSEQLLGELIDEFGIRDQIVLATKAGQRPGNEDRRFDSSRAHLIRTVEASLRRLRTDVIDVWQLHAFDPMTPMEETMATCDELVKSGKVRYIGISNFSGWQTARAATWQRAVPGRTPIVTTQMEYSLLERGIEREIVPAAQSLGLGILPWSPLGRGVLTGKYRHGTPADSRGGNADSAAWVQTYLDERGRRIVDAVAIAADGLGTSPTEVALAWLRDRPGVVAPILGARMNSQLLAALASDELELPEEITRALDEISAPALGYPEAGWAQRR
;
A
#
# COMPACT_ATOMS: atom_id res chain seq x y z
N MET A 1 6.90 -6.43 -15.28
CA MET A 1 6.00 -5.82 -14.27
C MET A 1 6.86 -4.85 -13.49
N GLY A 2 6.48 -3.57 -13.41
CA GLY A 2 7.26 -2.57 -12.67
C GLY A 2 7.39 -2.96 -11.20
N ARG A 3 8.52 -2.59 -10.56
CA ARG A 3 8.79 -2.85 -9.12
C ARG A 3 8.14 -1.80 -8.20
N LEU A 4 7.34 -0.89 -8.77
CA LEU A 4 6.65 0.21 -8.10
C LEU A 4 5.18 0.25 -8.56
N ALA A 5 4.30 0.76 -7.70
CA ALA A 5 2.87 0.92 -7.98
C ALA A 5 2.43 2.38 -7.81
N LEU A 6 1.40 2.79 -8.54
CA LEU A 6 0.82 4.14 -8.43
C LEU A 6 -0.40 4.13 -7.52
N GLY A 7 -0.35 4.88 -6.42
CA GLY A 7 -1.46 5.07 -5.49
C GLY A 7 -2.24 6.35 -5.79
N THR A 8 -3.57 6.25 -5.82
CA THR A 8 -4.46 7.33 -6.28
C THR A 8 -5.31 7.97 -5.17
N MET A 9 -4.99 7.70 -3.90
CA MET A 9 -5.78 8.12 -2.72
C MET A 9 -6.16 9.61 -2.68
N THR A 10 -5.33 10.47 -3.27
CA THR A 10 -5.52 11.94 -3.24
C THR A 10 -6.14 12.52 -4.51
N TRP A 11 -6.36 11.70 -5.54
CA TRP A 11 -6.93 12.13 -6.82
C TRP A 11 -8.38 12.58 -6.66
N GLY A 12 -8.68 13.80 -7.12
CA GLY A 12 -9.97 14.47 -6.96
C GLY A 12 -10.10 15.38 -5.73
N ARG A 13 -9.07 15.48 -4.88
CA ARG A 13 -9.05 16.45 -3.76
C ARG A 13 -7.69 17.07 -3.54
N GLY A 14 -6.66 16.26 -3.33
CA GLY A 14 -5.29 16.72 -3.11
C GLY A 14 -4.48 16.86 -4.40
N THR A 15 -4.84 16.07 -5.40
CA THR A 15 -4.31 16.05 -6.77
C THR A 15 -5.50 16.27 -7.70
N ASP A 16 -5.47 17.33 -8.51
CA ASP A 16 -6.54 17.62 -9.47
C ASP A 16 -6.47 16.70 -10.71
N GLU A 17 -7.44 16.85 -11.62
CA GLU A 17 -7.56 16.01 -12.82
C GLU A 17 -6.36 16.12 -13.76
N TYR A 18 -5.78 17.31 -13.94
CA TYR A 18 -4.65 17.54 -14.84
C TYR A 18 -3.39 16.91 -14.26
N GLU A 19 -3.15 17.13 -12.97
CA GLU A 19 -2.01 16.54 -12.27
C GLU A 19 -2.15 15.00 -12.19
N ALA A 20 -3.35 14.47 -11.96
CA ALA A 20 -3.60 13.03 -11.96
C ALA A 20 -3.36 12.40 -13.34
N ARG A 21 -3.82 13.05 -14.40
CA ARG A 21 -3.59 12.66 -15.79
C ARG A 21 -2.11 12.59 -16.11
N ASP A 22 -1.35 13.64 -15.75
CA ASP A 22 0.09 13.69 -16.00
C ASP A 22 0.84 12.66 -15.13
N GLN A 23 0.43 12.44 -13.88
CA GLN A 23 0.99 11.37 -13.05
C GLN A 23 0.79 9.99 -13.66
N LEU A 24 -0.39 9.72 -14.23
CA LEU A 24 -0.65 8.47 -14.94
C LEU A 24 0.29 8.31 -16.13
N ALA A 25 0.41 9.33 -16.98
CA ALA A 25 1.30 9.31 -18.13
C ALA A 25 2.75 9.04 -17.72
N LEU A 26 3.27 9.77 -16.71
CA LEU A 26 4.62 9.59 -16.19
C LEU A 26 4.86 8.17 -15.65
N PHE A 27 3.88 7.60 -14.95
CA PHE A 27 3.98 6.25 -14.43
C PHE A 27 4.02 5.20 -15.55
N LEU A 28 3.20 5.37 -16.59
CA LEU A 28 3.18 4.48 -17.75
C LEU A 28 4.45 4.58 -18.60
N ASP A 29 4.94 5.80 -18.83
CA ASP A 29 6.18 6.06 -19.56
C ASP A 29 7.40 5.44 -18.85
N ALA A 30 7.37 5.36 -17.53
CA ALA A 30 8.35 4.64 -16.71
C ALA A 30 8.16 3.10 -16.72
N GLY A 31 7.21 2.57 -17.49
CA GLY A 31 6.93 1.13 -17.58
C GLY A 31 6.12 0.58 -16.40
N GLY A 32 5.50 1.45 -15.60
CA GLY A 32 4.64 1.09 -14.49
C GLY A 32 3.33 0.47 -14.95
N THR A 33 2.87 -0.58 -14.25
CA THR A 33 1.65 -1.32 -14.64
C THR A 33 0.65 -1.50 -13.50
N LEU A 34 1.04 -1.39 -12.24
CA LEU A 34 0.14 -1.61 -11.09
C LEU A 34 -0.40 -0.27 -10.58
N ILE A 35 -1.73 -0.10 -10.61
CA ILE A 35 -2.41 1.09 -10.13
C ILE A 35 -3.37 0.70 -9.01
N ASP A 36 -3.27 1.39 -7.87
CA ASP A 36 -4.03 1.14 -6.66
C ASP A 36 -4.97 2.31 -6.35
N THR A 37 -6.25 1.98 -6.12
CA THR A 37 -7.30 2.89 -5.67
C THR A 37 -8.18 2.23 -4.59
N ALA A 38 -9.29 2.83 -4.19
CA ALA A 38 -10.29 2.22 -3.32
C ALA A 38 -11.66 2.90 -3.49
N ASP A 39 -12.73 2.15 -3.20
CA ASP A 39 -14.11 2.63 -3.20
C ASP A 39 -14.34 3.89 -2.37
N VAL A 40 -13.62 4.03 -1.26
CA VAL A 40 -13.72 5.13 -0.30
C VAL A 40 -12.78 6.30 -0.59
N TYR A 41 -11.86 6.18 -1.54
CA TYR A 41 -10.89 7.25 -1.81
C TYR A 41 -11.58 8.46 -2.42
N VAL A 42 -11.54 9.57 -1.67
CA VAL A 42 -12.26 10.81 -1.98
C VAL A 42 -13.74 10.52 -2.25
N ASP A 43 -14.36 9.70 -1.40
CA ASP A 43 -15.78 9.31 -1.52
C ASP A 43 -16.13 8.66 -2.88
N GLY A 44 -15.15 7.97 -3.48
CA GLY A 44 -15.26 7.29 -4.77
C GLY A 44 -14.87 8.14 -5.98
N VAL A 45 -14.54 9.42 -5.80
CA VAL A 45 -14.10 10.30 -6.90
C VAL A 45 -12.78 9.80 -7.51
N SER A 46 -11.88 9.24 -6.69
CA SER A 46 -10.61 8.68 -7.18
C SER A 46 -10.83 7.57 -8.22
N GLU A 47 -11.79 6.66 -7.99
CA GLU A 47 -12.14 5.62 -8.95
C GLU A 47 -12.81 6.16 -10.22
N GLN A 48 -13.64 7.21 -10.09
CA GLN A 48 -14.30 7.83 -11.25
C GLN A 48 -13.27 8.46 -12.19
N LEU A 49 -12.37 9.28 -11.62
CA LEU A 49 -11.29 9.91 -12.37
C LEU A 49 -10.34 8.88 -12.97
N LEU A 50 -9.96 7.85 -12.21
CA LEU A 50 -9.13 6.77 -12.76
C LEU A 50 -9.84 6.02 -13.91
N GLY A 51 -11.14 5.75 -13.79
CA GLY A 51 -11.92 5.12 -14.87
C GLY A 51 -11.98 5.98 -16.14
N GLU A 52 -12.10 7.30 -15.99
CA GLU A 52 -12.02 8.26 -17.10
C GLU A 52 -10.66 8.23 -17.78
N LEU A 53 -9.58 8.23 -17.00
CA LEU A 53 -8.23 8.21 -17.53
C LEU A 53 -7.87 6.86 -18.17
N ILE A 54 -8.35 5.73 -17.64
CA ILE A 54 -8.16 4.41 -18.26
C ILE A 54 -8.78 4.36 -19.66
N ASP A 55 -9.99 4.92 -19.80
CA ASP A 55 -10.71 5.02 -21.07
C ASP A 55 -10.02 6.00 -22.03
N GLU A 56 -9.64 7.19 -21.54
CA GLU A 56 -8.91 8.20 -22.32
C GLU A 56 -7.60 7.66 -22.91
N PHE A 57 -6.80 6.95 -22.11
CA PHE A 57 -5.51 6.41 -22.54
C PHE A 57 -5.63 5.06 -23.27
N GLY A 58 -6.78 4.39 -23.19
CA GLY A 58 -6.97 3.06 -23.80
C GLY A 58 -6.04 1.98 -23.21
N ILE A 59 -5.78 2.04 -21.90
CA ILE A 59 -4.73 1.23 -21.24
C ILE A 59 -5.25 0.05 -20.42
N ARG A 60 -6.57 -0.23 -20.43
CA ARG A 60 -7.15 -1.23 -19.51
C ARG A 60 -6.43 -2.57 -19.56
N ASP A 61 -6.08 -3.07 -20.74
CA ASP A 61 -5.40 -4.37 -20.92
C ASP A 61 -3.89 -4.33 -20.64
N GLN A 62 -3.33 -3.14 -20.41
CA GLN A 62 -1.90 -2.93 -20.17
C GLN A 62 -1.56 -2.77 -18.68
N ILE A 63 -2.59 -2.61 -17.84
CA ILE A 63 -2.43 -2.36 -16.39
C ILE A 63 -3.00 -3.51 -15.56
N VAL A 64 -2.46 -3.63 -14.34
CA VAL A 64 -3.04 -4.37 -13.23
C VAL A 64 -3.79 -3.36 -12.36
N LEU A 65 -5.13 -3.40 -12.41
CA LEU A 65 -6.00 -2.51 -11.67
C LEU A 65 -6.36 -3.11 -10.31
N ALA A 66 -5.92 -2.46 -9.24
CA ALA A 66 -6.24 -2.83 -7.87
C ALA A 66 -7.21 -1.83 -7.23
N THR A 67 -8.30 -2.33 -6.64
CA THR A 67 -9.19 -1.53 -5.78
C THR A 67 -9.58 -2.30 -4.53
N LYS A 68 -10.30 -1.64 -3.61
CA LYS A 68 -10.60 -2.15 -2.27
C LYS A 68 -12.05 -1.92 -1.91
N ALA A 69 -12.52 -2.70 -0.94
CA ALA A 69 -13.85 -2.57 -0.36
C ALA A 69 -13.85 -2.87 1.15
N GLY A 70 -14.92 -2.45 1.82
CA GLY A 70 -15.24 -2.86 3.18
C GLY A 70 -14.91 -1.82 4.25
N GLN A 71 -14.42 -0.64 3.88
CA GLN A 71 -14.37 0.50 4.79
C GLN A 71 -15.70 1.28 4.78
N ARG A 72 -16.09 1.81 5.95
CA ARG A 72 -17.23 2.73 6.09
C ARG A 72 -16.80 4.00 6.82
N PRO A 73 -16.12 4.93 6.12
CA PRO A 73 -15.74 6.21 6.71
C PRO A 73 -16.95 6.93 7.30
N GLY A 74 -16.77 7.58 8.45
CA GLY A 74 -17.85 8.31 9.13
C GLY A 74 -18.87 7.43 9.88
N ASN A 75 -18.75 6.11 9.84
CA ASN A 75 -19.57 5.20 10.65
C ASN A 75 -18.77 4.72 11.87
N GLU A 76 -18.94 5.39 13.02
CA GLU A 76 -18.19 5.09 14.23
C GLU A 76 -18.53 3.71 14.83
N ASP A 77 -19.80 3.30 14.75
CA ASP A 77 -20.29 2.02 15.26
C ASP A 77 -19.80 0.82 14.44
N ARG A 78 -19.60 1.04 13.13
CA ARG A 78 -19.16 0.00 12.20
C ARG A 78 -18.24 0.58 11.12
N ARG A 79 -16.97 0.76 11.50
CA ARG A 79 -15.90 1.25 10.61
C ARG A 79 -15.58 0.32 9.44
N PHE A 80 -15.85 -0.98 9.60
CA PHE A 80 -15.61 -2.00 8.58
C PHE A 80 -16.83 -2.89 8.39
N ASP A 81 -17.13 -3.22 7.13
CA ASP A 81 -18.25 -4.06 6.74
C ASP A 81 -17.85 -4.95 5.57
N SER A 82 -17.45 -6.17 5.89
CA SER A 82 -17.14 -7.21 4.91
C SER A 82 -18.30 -8.19 4.70
N SER A 83 -19.52 -7.81 5.11
CA SER A 83 -20.71 -8.62 4.86
C SER A 83 -20.93 -8.79 3.37
N ARG A 84 -21.45 -9.96 2.98
CA ARG A 84 -21.71 -10.31 1.58
C ARG A 84 -22.46 -9.21 0.84
N ALA A 85 -23.53 -8.70 1.46
CA ALA A 85 -24.40 -7.71 0.84
C ALA A 85 -23.67 -6.37 0.61
N HIS A 86 -22.81 -5.94 1.54
CA HIS A 86 -21.99 -4.75 1.37
C HIS A 86 -20.97 -4.96 0.25
N LEU A 87 -20.19 -6.03 0.32
CA LEU A 87 -19.13 -6.35 -0.63
C LEU A 87 -19.64 -6.44 -2.07
N ILE A 88 -20.75 -7.13 -2.32
CA ILE A 88 -21.34 -7.22 -3.66
C ILE A 88 -21.77 -5.85 -4.17
N ARG A 89 -22.43 -5.01 -3.34
CA ARG A 89 -22.82 -3.66 -3.78
C ARG A 89 -21.61 -2.79 -4.09
N THR A 90 -20.55 -2.90 -3.30
CA THR A 90 -19.35 -2.08 -3.43
C THR A 90 -18.55 -2.44 -4.69
N VAL A 91 -18.37 -3.73 -4.99
CA VAL A 91 -17.64 -4.13 -6.21
C VAL A 91 -18.39 -3.69 -7.48
N GLU A 92 -19.73 -3.80 -7.48
CA GLU A 92 -20.58 -3.32 -8.58
C GLU A 92 -20.45 -1.80 -8.78
N ALA A 93 -20.41 -1.03 -7.70
CA ALA A 93 -20.20 0.41 -7.77
C ALA A 93 -18.80 0.76 -8.28
N SER A 94 -17.78 0.01 -7.84
CA SER A 94 -16.39 0.22 -8.25
C SER A 94 -16.22 -0.04 -9.75
N LEU A 95 -16.74 -1.16 -10.27
CA LEU A 95 -16.72 -1.48 -11.70
C LEU A 95 -17.35 -0.37 -12.57
N ARG A 96 -18.50 0.18 -12.13
CA ARG A 96 -19.15 1.31 -12.82
C ARG A 96 -18.29 2.57 -12.83
N ARG A 97 -17.68 2.93 -11.69
CA ARG A 97 -16.81 4.12 -11.60
C ARG A 97 -15.54 3.95 -12.42
N LEU A 98 -14.95 2.77 -12.37
CA LEU A 98 -13.72 2.40 -13.09
C LEU A 98 -13.94 2.11 -14.58
N ARG A 99 -15.19 2.13 -15.06
CA ARG A 99 -15.58 1.90 -16.47
C ARG A 99 -15.00 0.59 -17.04
N THR A 100 -15.00 -0.47 -16.24
CA THR A 100 -14.48 -1.80 -16.61
C THR A 100 -15.43 -2.89 -16.13
N ASP A 101 -15.42 -4.04 -16.80
CA ASP A 101 -16.18 -5.23 -16.42
C ASP A 101 -15.41 -6.13 -15.41
N VAL A 102 -14.10 -5.94 -15.31
CA VAL A 102 -13.22 -6.73 -14.44
C VAL A 102 -12.22 -5.87 -13.66
N ILE A 103 -11.97 -6.25 -12.40
CA ILE A 103 -10.87 -5.77 -11.54
C ILE A 103 -9.78 -6.85 -11.46
N ASP A 104 -8.51 -6.48 -11.56
CA ASP A 104 -7.42 -7.46 -11.49
C ASP A 104 -7.20 -7.96 -10.08
N VAL A 105 -7.00 -7.05 -9.12
CA VAL A 105 -6.79 -7.39 -7.71
C VAL A 105 -7.82 -6.64 -6.86
N TRP A 106 -8.79 -7.37 -6.33
CA TRP A 106 -9.78 -6.80 -5.44
C TRP A 106 -9.45 -7.13 -3.99
N GLN A 107 -9.33 -6.10 -3.14
CA GLN A 107 -8.79 -6.25 -1.80
C GLN A 107 -9.83 -5.96 -0.72
N LEU A 108 -9.83 -6.78 0.33
CA LEU A 108 -10.52 -6.43 1.58
C LEU A 108 -9.71 -5.37 2.31
N HIS A 109 -10.22 -4.15 2.43
CA HIS A 109 -9.45 -2.97 2.85
C HIS A 109 -8.99 -3.01 4.32
N ALA A 110 -9.71 -3.75 5.17
CA ALA A 110 -9.36 -4.01 6.56
C ALA A 110 -10.14 -5.22 7.09
N PHE A 111 -9.70 -5.77 8.22
CA PHE A 111 -10.41 -6.86 8.88
C PHE A 111 -11.71 -6.36 9.52
N ASP A 112 -12.83 -7.02 9.22
CA ASP A 112 -14.12 -6.79 9.87
C ASP A 112 -14.34 -7.86 10.97
N PRO A 113 -14.33 -7.49 12.25
CA PRO A 113 -14.54 -8.45 13.34
C PRO A 113 -16.00 -8.88 13.51
N MET A 114 -16.96 -8.19 12.88
CA MET A 114 -18.40 -8.43 13.05
C MET A 114 -18.97 -9.40 12.01
N THR A 115 -18.37 -9.49 10.83
CA THR A 115 -18.78 -10.46 9.81
C THR A 115 -17.98 -11.75 9.98
N PRO A 116 -18.63 -12.93 9.99
CA PRO A 116 -17.92 -14.20 9.97
C PRO A 116 -16.96 -14.28 8.77
N MET A 117 -15.69 -14.60 9.03
CA MET A 117 -14.65 -14.68 8.00
C MET A 117 -15.08 -15.62 6.85
N GLU A 118 -15.78 -16.69 7.19
CA GLU A 118 -16.25 -17.71 6.24
C GLU A 118 -17.27 -17.12 5.25
N GLU A 119 -18.14 -16.20 5.68
CA GLU A 119 -19.06 -15.45 4.81
C GLU A 119 -18.28 -14.53 3.86
N THR A 120 -17.31 -13.78 4.41
CA THR A 120 -16.47 -12.86 3.64
C THR A 120 -15.67 -13.61 2.57
N MET A 121 -15.03 -14.71 2.93
CA MET A 121 -14.21 -15.52 2.00
C MET A 121 -15.08 -16.21 0.95
N ALA A 122 -16.23 -16.76 1.32
CA ALA A 122 -17.17 -17.33 0.35
C ALA A 122 -17.69 -16.28 -0.64
N THR A 123 -17.87 -15.03 -0.19
CA THR A 123 -18.22 -13.92 -1.08
C THR A 123 -17.09 -13.61 -2.07
N CYS A 124 -15.84 -13.63 -1.61
CA CYS A 124 -14.68 -13.47 -2.49
C CYS A 124 -14.64 -14.54 -3.59
N ASP A 125 -14.89 -15.81 -3.23
CA ASP A 125 -14.96 -16.92 -4.19
C ASP A 125 -16.02 -16.69 -5.28
N GLU A 126 -17.21 -16.22 -4.88
CA GLU A 126 -18.28 -15.95 -5.82
C GLU A 126 -17.96 -14.79 -6.77
N LEU A 127 -17.32 -13.74 -6.28
CA LEU A 127 -16.93 -12.60 -7.11
C LEU A 127 -15.91 -13.03 -8.18
N VAL A 128 -14.96 -13.89 -7.80
CA VAL A 128 -13.98 -14.46 -8.73
C VAL A 128 -14.69 -15.35 -9.75
N LYS A 129 -15.55 -16.26 -9.29
CA LYS A 129 -16.33 -17.14 -10.15
C LYS A 129 -17.23 -16.37 -11.13
N SER A 130 -17.70 -15.20 -10.75
CA SER A 130 -18.53 -14.34 -11.61
C SER A 130 -17.74 -13.60 -12.70
N GLY A 131 -16.40 -13.61 -12.65
CA GLY A 131 -15.53 -12.92 -13.59
C GLY A 131 -15.32 -11.43 -13.31
N LYS A 132 -15.98 -10.88 -12.29
CA LYS A 132 -15.87 -9.46 -11.89
C LYS A 132 -14.52 -9.08 -11.29
N VAL A 133 -13.86 -10.04 -10.68
CA VAL A 133 -12.52 -9.87 -10.09
C VAL A 133 -11.64 -11.06 -10.49
N ARG A 134 -10.37 -10.84 -10.80
CA ARG A 134 -9.44 -11.93 -11.16
C ARG A 134 -8.77 -12.54 -9.93
N TYR A 135 -8.32 -11.68 -9.02
CA TYR A 135 -7.58 -12.08 -7.82
C TYR A 135 -8.07 -11.36 -6.57
N ILE A 136 -7.83 -12.00 -5.43
CA ILE A 136 -8.21 -11.48 -4.11
C ILE A 136 -6.97 -11.11 -3.32
N GLY A 137 -6.98 -9.91 -2.74
CA GLY A 137 -6.02 -9.47 -1.74
C GLY A 137 -6.68 -9.13 -0.42
N ILE A 138 -5.86 -8.92 0.60
CA ILE A 138 -6.28 -8.38 1.89
C ILE A 138 -5.42 -7.17 2.24
N SER A 139 -5.89 -6.31 3.12
CA SER A 139 -5.13 -5.17 3.62
C SER A 139 -5.36 -5.02 5.11
N ASN A 140 -4.32 -4.65 5.85
CA ASN A 140 -4.38 -4.36 7.28
C ASN A 140 -4.91 -5.53 8.15
N PHE A 141 -4.68 -6.77 7.73
CA PHE A 141 -4.92 -7.95 8.56
C PHE A 141 -3.68 -8.23 9.42
N SER A 142 -3.87 -8.69 10.65
CA SER A 142 -2.79 -9.20 11.48
C SER A 142 -2.23 -10.54 10.96
N GLY A 143 -1.13 -11.02 11.53
CA GLY A 143 -0.50 -12.29 11.12
C GLY A 143 -1.44 -13.48 11.24
N TRP A 144 -2.07 -13.66 12.42
CA TRP A 144 -3.04 -14.74 12.63
C TRP A 144 -4.30 -14.60 11.75
N GLN A 145 -4.77 -13.37 11.48
CA GLN A 145 -5.94 -13.14 10.60
C GLN A 145 -5.60 -13.53 9.16
N THR A 146 -4.43 -13.11 8.68
CA THR A 146 -3.88 -13.45 7.37
C THR A 146 -3.74 -14.96 7.23
N ALA A 147 -3.10 -15.62 8.19
CA ALA A 147 -2.91 -17.07 8.18
C ALA A 147 -4.25 -17.82 8.18
N ARG A 148 -5.21 -17.41 9.01
CA ARG A 148 -6.55 -18.01 9.05
C ARG A 148 -7.27 -17.87 7.70
N ALA A 149 -7.32 -16.67 7.14
CA ALA A 149 -7.99 -16.40 5.86
C ALA A 149 -7.36 -17.18 4.70
N ALA A 150 -6.03 -17.14 4.58
CA ALA A 150 -5.31 -17.83 3.52
C ALA A 150 -5.43 -19.36 3.63
N THR A 151 -5.37 -19.91 4.85
CA THR A 151 -5.54 -21.35 5.08
C THR A 151 -6.97 -21.78 4.73
N TRP A 152 -7.99 -20.99 5.14
CA TRP A 152 -9.39 -21.27 4.78
C TRP A 152 -9.61 -21.34 3.26
N GLN A 153 -9.03 -20.41 2.50
CA GLN A 153 -9.11 -20.38 1.05
C GLN A 153 -8.34 -21.52 0.36
N ARG A 154 -7.38 -22.14 1.05
CA ARG A 154 -6.63 -23.29 0.52
C ARG A 154 -7.17 -24.65 0.97
N ALA A 155 -8.00 -24.67 2.01
CA ALA A 155 -8.48 -25.91 2.62
C ALA A 155 -9.41 -26.73 1.72
N VAL A 156 -10.10 -26.09 0.76
CA VAL A 156 -11.08 -26.74 -0.11
C VAL A 156 -10.74 -26.45 -1.58
N PRO A 157 -10.57 -27.47 -2.43
CA PRO A 157 -10.37 -27.28 -3.86
C PRO A 157 -11.48 -26.43 -4.49
N GLY A 158 -11.11 -25.47 -5.34
CA GLY A 158 -12.04 -24.57 -6.02
C GLY A 158 -12.33 -23.25 -5.31
N ARG A 159 -11.83 -23.05 -4.08
CA ARG A 159 -11.78 -21.73 -3.44
C ARG A 159 -10.63 -20.88 -4.01
N THR A 160 -10.76 -19.56 -3.91
CA THR A 160 -9.82 -18.62 -4.51
C THR A 160 -8.70 -18.26 -3.51
N PRO A 161 -7.43 -18.58 -3.83
CA PRO A 161 -6.32 -18.17 -2.97
C PRO A 161 -6.22 -16.66 -2.82
N ILE A 162 -5.85 -16.21 -1.63
CA ILE A 162 -5.41 -14.82 -1.40
C ILE A 162 -3.99 -14.69 -1.95
N VAL A 163 -3.75 -13.68 -2.81
CA VAL A 163 -2.47 -13.51 -3.51
C VAL A 163 -1.65 -12.33 -2.99
N THR A 164 -2.27 -11.35 -2.34
CA THR A 164 -1.56 -10.18 -1.82
C THR A 164 -2.01 -9.77 -0.42
N THR A 165 -1.10 -9.13 0.31
CA THR A 165 -1.39 -8.38 1.54
C THR A 165 -0.85 -6.96 1.42
N GLN A 166 -1.70 -5.95 1.59
CA GLN A 166 -1.32 -4.54 1.51
C GLN A 166 -1.21 -3.94 2.92
N MET A 167 -0.01 -3.49 3.30
CA MET A 167 0.33 -3.11 4.68
C MET A 167 1.17 -1.83 4.76
N GLU A 168 1.11 -1.10 5.88
CA GLU A 168 2.03 0.01 6.14
C GLU A 168 3.43 -0.57 6.29
N TYR A 169 4.36 -0.15 5.43
CA TYR A 169 5.74 -0.62 5.53
C TYR A 169 6.70 0.44 5.00
N SER A 170 7.64 0.84 5.83
CA SER A 170 8.71 1.79 5.53
C SER A 170 9.81 1.65 6.56
N LEU A 171 10.91 2.38 6.41
CA LEU A 171 11.92 2.48 7.47
C LEU A 171 11.36 3.00 8.81
N LEU A 172 10.23 3.73 8.81
CA LEU A 172 9.63 4.27 10.03
C LEU A 172 8.64 3.28 10.68
N GLU A 173 8.02 2.42 9.87
CA GLU A 173 7.03 1.43 10.30
C GLU A 173 7.41 0.06 9.74
N ARG A 174 8.04 -0.77 10.59
CA ARG A 174 8.52 -2.12 10.25
C ARG A 174 7.81 -3.20 11.05
N GLY A 175 6.67 -2.87 11.66
CA GLY A 175 5.97 -3.78 12.57
C GLY A 175 5.47 -5.05 11.88
N ILE A 176 5.24 -5.00 10.57
CA ILE A 176 4.79 -6.13 9.77
C ILE A 176 5.82 -7.26 9.68
N GLU A 177 7.11 -6.98 9.95
CA GLU A 177 8.18 -7.99 9.93
C GLU A 177 8.01 -9.04 11.03
N ARG A 178 7.24 -8.74 12.09
CA ARG A 178 6.97 -9.66 13.20
C ARG A 178 6.24 -10.91 12.78
N GLU A 179 5.18 -10.75 11.98
CA GLU A 179 4.31 -11.87 11.61
C GLU A 179 3.87 -11.86 10.15
N ILE A 180 3.70 -10.69 9.54
CA ILE A 180 3.14 -10.60 8.18
C ILE A 180 4.18 -10.99 7.14
N VAL A 181 5.43 -10.52 7.24
CA VAL A 181 6.48 -10.90 6.28
C VAL A 181 6.71 -12.43 6.31
N PRO A 182 6.91 -13.08 7.48
CA PRO A 182 7.02 -14.53 7.54
C PRO A 182 5.76 -15.25 7.03
N ALA A 183 4.55 -14.78 7.38
CA ALA A 183 3.30 -15.37 6.91
C ALA A 183 3.17 -15.26 5.39
N ALA A 184 3.45 -14.09 4.81
CA ALA A 184 3.39 -13.84 3.37
C ALA A 184 4.36 -14.75 2.62
N GLN A 185 5.60 -14.92 3.10
CA GLN A 185 6.56 -15.86 2.51
C GLN A 185 6.08 -17.32 2.61
N SER A 186 5.62 -17.75 3.79
CA SER A 186 5.15 -19.12 4.00
C SER A 186 3.91 -19.46 3.17
N LEU A 187 3.04 -18.48 2.96
CA LEU A 187 1.79 -18.65 2.26
C LEU A 187 1.92 -18.22 0.78
N GLY A 188 3.03 -17.65 0.33
CA GLY A 188 3.20 -17.17 -1.04
C GLY A 188 2.30 -15.98 -1.40
N LEU A 189 2.11 -15.03 -0.47
CA LEU A 189 1.44 -13.75 -0.73
C LEU A 189 2.49 -12.70 -1.10
N GLY A 190 2.17 -11.87 -2.10
CA GLY A 190 2.92 -10.66 -2.39
C GLY A 190 2.57 -9.53 -1.40
N ILE A 191 3.57 -8.79 -0.95
CA ILE A 191 3.38 -7.63 -0.07
C ILE A 191 3.32 -6.36 -0.93
N LEU A 192 2.28 -5.55 -0.70
CA LEU A 192 2.10 -4.25 -1.32
C LEU A 192 2.23 -3.16 -0.24
N PRO A 193 3.41 -2.55 -0.05
CA PRO A 193 3.61 -1.50 0.94
C PRO A 193 2.78 -0.25 0.64
N TRP A 194 1.96 0.20 1.59
CA TRP A 194 1.37 1.53 1.57
C TRP A 194 2.15 2.48 2.50
N SER A 195 2.07 3.79 2.24
CA SER A 195 2.90 4.83 2.90
C SER A 195 4.41 4.54 2.90
N PRO A 196 5.03 4.18 1.76
CA PRO A 196 6.42 3.73 1.71
C PRO A 196 7.44 4.78 2.16
N LEU A 197 7.08 6.07 2.09
CA LEU A 197 7.88 7.20 2.55
C LEU A 197 7.53 7.68 3.97
N GLY A 198 6.84 6.86 4.77
CA GLY A 198 6.37 7.23 6.11
C GLY A 198 5.57 8.53 6.07
N ARG A 199 4.61 8.59 5.15
CA ARG A 199 3.75 9.76 4.92
C ARG A 199 4.50 11.03 4.50
N GLY A 200 5.67 10.86 3.91
CA GLY A 200 6.55 11.92 3.42
C GLY A 200 7.65 12.30 4.42
N VAL A 201 7.73 11.66 5.59
CA VAL A 201 8.78 11.96 6.58
C VAL A 201 10.15 11.54 6.11
N LEU A 202 10.25 10.40 5.41
CA LEU A 202 11.51 9.88 4.85
C LEU A 202 12.09 10.72 3.70
N THR A 203 11.35 11.74 3.22
CA THR A 203 11.90 12.70 2.25
C THR A 203 12.89 13.68 2.88
N GLY A 204 12.99 13.73 4.22
CA GLY A 204 13.84 14.67 4.94
C GLY A 204 13.25 16.08 5.10
N LYS A 205 12.11 16.39 4.47
CA LYS A 205 11.53 17.74 4.48
C LYS A 205 11.11 18.29 5.85
N TYR A 206 10.98 17.42 6.86
CA TYR A 206 10.60 17.82 8.22
C TYR A 206 11.79 17.98 9.18
N ARG A 207 13.04 17.82 8.71
CA ARG A 207 14.25 17.85 9.57
C ARG A 207 14.47 19.18 10.29
N HIS A 208 14.01 20.28 9.69
CA HIS A 208 14.24 21.64 10.19
C HIS A 208 12.95 22.40 10.52
N GLY A 209 11.83 21.70 10.65
CA GLY A 209 10.51 22.27 10.90
C GLY A 209 9.44 21.69 9.98
N THR A 210 8.20 22.16 10.12
CA THR A 210 7.06 21.67 9.34
C THR A 210 6.70 22.67 8.25
N PRO A 211 6.91 22.36 6.95
CA PRO A 211 6.49 23.24 5.87
C PRO A 211 4.97 23.41 5.85
N ALA A 212 4.48 24.63 5.64
CA ALA A 212 3.04 24.95 5.71
C ALA A 212 2.21 24.24 4.62
N ASP A 213 2.80 24.03 3.43
CA ASP A 213 2.20 23.35 2.28
C ASP A 213 2.38 21.81 2.32
N SER A 214 2.97 21.29 3.40
CA SER A 214 3.16 19.85 3.58
C SER A 214 1.95 19.18 4.22
N ARG A 215 1.93 17.84 4.16
CA ARG A 215 0.96 17.02 4.91
C ARG A 215 1.01 17.30 6.42
N GLY A 216 2.19 17.60 6.97
CA GLY A 216 2.34 17.97 8.38
C GLY A 216 1.80 19.37 8.71
N GLY A 217 1.71 20.26 7.72
CA GLY A 217 1.18 21.62 7.85
C GLY A 217 -0.35 21.70 7.68
N ASN A 218 -0.98 20.67 7.11
CA ASN A 218 -2.42 20.58 6.92
C ASN A 218 -3.10 19.97 8.17
N ALA A 219 -4.06 20.68 8.76
CA ALA A 219 -4.72 20.27 10.00
C ALA A 219 -5.37 18.87 9.95
N ASP A 220 -5.95 18.49 8.81
CA ASP A 220 -6.66 17.21 8.64
C ASP A 220 -5.71 16.01 8.59
N SER A 221 -4.42 16.24 8.28
CA SER A 221 -3.43 15.18 8.04
C SER A 221 -2.16 15.30 8.87
N ALA A 222 -2.02 16.38 9.65
CA ALA A 222 -0.90 16.64 10.55
C ALA A 222 -0.69 15.47 11.53
N ALA A 223 -1.77 14.99 12.15
CA ALA A 223 -1.71 13.88 13.11
C ALA A 223 -1.04 12.62 12.53
N TRP A 224 -1.21 12.37 11.23
CA TRP A 224 -0.61 11.20 10.59
C TRP A 224 0.92 11.31 10.47
N VAL A 225 1.44 12.53 10.28
CA VAL A 225 2.89 12.78 10.18
C VAL A 225 3.51 12.79 11.58
N GLN A 226 2.81 13.36 12.57
CA GLN A 226 3.32 13.54 13.94
C GLN A 226 3.77 12.23 14.60
N THR A 227 3.12 11.10 14.29
CA THR A 227 3.51 9.77 14.79
C THR A 227 4.96 9.39 14.46
N TYR A 228 5.57 10.00 13.43
CA TYR A 228 6.95 9.71 13.02
C TYR A 228 7.95 10.84 13.27
N LEU A 229 7.55 11.93 13.94
CA LEU A 229 8.42 13.08 14.22
C LEU A 229 9.10 13.00 15.60
N ASP A 230 9.07 11.82 16.23
CA ASP A 230 9.73 11.51 17.49
C ASP A 230 11.26 11.33 17.32
N GLU A 231 11.96 11.07 18.42
CA GLU A 231 13.42 10.89 18.41
C GLU A 231 13.86 9.71 17.55
N ARG A 232 13.10 8.60 17.58
CA ARG A 232 13.39 7.42 16.74
C ARG A 232 13.28 7.77 15.26
N GLY A 233 12.19 8.41 14.85
CA GLY A 233 11.95 8.82 13.48
C GLY A 233 13.01 9.79 12.97
N ARG A 234 13.42 10.77 13.79
CA ARG A 234 14.51 11.72 13.42
C ARG A 234 15.83 11.01 13.17
N ARG A 235 16.24 10.08 14.04
CA ARG A 235 17.48 9.31 13.84
C ARG A 235 17.45 8.48 12.55
N ILE A 236 16.31 7.88 12.23
CA ILE A 236 16.12 7.13 10.99
C ILE A 236 16.20 8.06 9.77
N VAL A 237 15.53 9.20 9.81
CA VAL A 237 15.58 10.20 8.72
C VAL A 237 16.99 10.75 8.52
N ASP A 238 17.74 11.02 9.59
CA ASP A 238 19.12 11.47 9.49
C ASP A 238 20.02 10.39 8.89
N ALA A 239 19.85 9.13 9.26
CA ALA A 239 20.58 8.02 8.65
C ALA A 239 20.30 7.89 7.13
N VAL A 240 19.03 8.03 6.72
CA VAL A 240 18.64 8.03 5.30
C VAL A 240 19.24 9.23 4.57
N ALA A 241 19.25 10.42 5.18
CA ALA A 241 19.86 11.60 4.58
C ALA A 241 21.37 11.45 4.39
N ILE A 242 22.07 10.92 5.40
CA ILE A 242 23.53 10.65 5.31
C ILE A 242 23.82 9.63 4.20
N ALA A 243 23.02 8.57 4.11
CA ALA A 243 23.16 7.57 3.03
C ALA A 243 22.93 8.19 1.65
N ALA A 244 21.90 9.03 1.51
CA ALA A 244 21.60 9.73 0.28
C ALA A 244 22.74 10.68 -0.15
N ASP A 245 23.27 11.47 0.77
CA ASP A 245 24.39 12.38 0.53
C ASP A 245 25.65 11.60 0.07
N GLY A 246 25.95 10.48 0.72
CA GLY A 246 27.10 9.64 0.37
C GLY A 246 26.97 8.94 -1.00
N LEU A 247 25.74 8.70 -1.45
CA LEU A 247 25.43 8.08 -2.75
C LEU A 247 25.18 9.10 -3.87
N GLY A 248 25.10 10.40 -3.54
CA GLY A 248 24.76 11.44 -4.52
C GLY A 248 23.32 11.34 -5.05
N THR A 249 22.40 10.85 -4.23
CA THR A 249 20.98 10.63 -4.55
C THR A 249 20.09 11.37 -3.53
N SER A 250 18.76 11.20 -3.59
CA SER A 250 17.83 11.78 -2.63
C SER A 250 17.43 10.81 -1.50
N PRO A 251 17.01 11.33 -0.32
CA PRO A 251 16.41 10.51 0.74
C PRO A 251 15.19 9.69 0.28
N THR A 252 14.46 10.22 -0.72
CA THR A 252 13.29 9.56 -1.30
C THR A 252 13.70 8.29 -2.06
N GLU A 253 14.74 8.40 -2.89
CA GLU A 253 15.28 7.27 -3.65
C GLU A 253 15.82 6.19 -2.71
N VAL A 254 16.62 6.56 -1.71
CA VAL A 254 17.18 5.60 -0.73
C VAL A 254 16.07 4.86 0.02
N ALA A 255 15.08 5.57 0.55
CA ALA A 255 14.01 4.95 1.32
C ALA A 255 13.15 3.99 0.48
N LEU A 256 12.86 4.35 -0.78
CA LEU A 256 12.08 3.51 -1.69
C LEU A 256 12.87 2.31 -2.19
N ALA A 257 14.14 2.48 -2.57
CA ALA A 257 15.01 1.40 -2.99
C ALA A 257 15.17 0.35 -1.86
N TRP A 258 15.41 0.81 -0.63
CA TRP A 258 15.47 -0.08 0.54
C TRP A 258 14.19 -0.93 0.67
N LEU A 259 13.03 -0.28 0.59
CA LEU A 259 11.73 -0.93 0.80
C LEU A 259 11.37 -1.90 -0.34
N ARG A 260 11.61 -1.49 -1.58
CA ARG A 260 11.37 -2.29 -2.79
C ARG A 260 12.06 -3.64 -2.72
N ASP A 261 13.25 -3.68 -2.13
CA ASP A 261 14.10 -4.88 -2.08
C ASP A 261 13.88 -5.73 -0.83
N ARG A 262 12.86 -5.41 -0.01
CA ARG A 262 12.54 -6.21 1.17
C ARG A 262 11.91 -7.55 0.78
N PRO A 263 12.13 -8.62 1.56
CA PRO A 263 11.57 -9.93 1.26
C PRO A 263 10.04 -9.91 1.12
N GLY A 264 9.55 -10.46 0.01
CA GLY A 264 8.11 -10.56 -0.29
C GLY A 264 7.46 -9.28 -0.80
N VAL A 265 8.16 -8.13 -0.81
CA VAL A 265 7.65 -6.90 -1.42
C VAL A 265 7.56 -7.07 -2.93
N VAL A 266 6.39 -6.77 -3.48
CA VAL A 266 6.12 -6.80 -4.92
C VAL A 266 6.26 -5.42 -5.53
N ALA A 267 5.60 -4.42 -4.91
CA ALA A 267 5.61 -3.06 -5.39
C ALA A 267 5.18 -2.08 -4.28
N PRO A 268 6.09 -1.21 -3.79
CA PRO A 268 5.71 -0.06 -2.98
C PRO A 268 4.72 0.84 -3.72
N ILE A 269 3.64 1.23 -3.04
CA ILE A 269 2.58 2.07 -3.60
C ILE A 269 2.94 3.55 -3.39
N LEU A 270 3.36 4.19 -4.47
CA LEU A 270 3.76 5.58 -4.51
C LEU A 270 2.55 6.50 -4.41
N GLY A 271 2.56 7.42 -3.45
CA GLY A 271 1.56 8.49 -3.35
C GLY A 271 2.22 9.84 -3.56
N ALA A 272 1.94 10.47 -4.69
CA ALA A 272 2.45 11.79 -5.06
C ALA A 272 1.31 12.81 -5.22
N ARG A 273 1.55 14.04 -4.77
CA ARG A 273 0.61 15.15 -4.96
C ARG A 273 1.02 16.07 -6.11
N MET A 274 2.28 15.97 -6.52
CA MET A 274 2.87 16.70 -7.63
C MET A 274 3.71 15.76 -8.50
N ASN A 275 3.77 16.03 -9.81
CA ASN A 275 4.52 15.30 -10.82
C ASN A 275 6.01 15.22 -10.46
N SER A 276 6.57 16.31 -9.92
CA SER A 276 7.95 16.33 -9.44
C SER A 276 8.23 15.33 -8.31
N GLN A 277 7.24 15.08 -7.44
CA GLN A 277 7.36 14.07 -6.38
C GLN A 277 7.29 12.66 -6.96
N LEU A 278 6.44 12.43 -7.97
CA LEU A 278 6.34 11.14 -8.63
C LEU A 278 7.63 10.82 -9.40
N LEU A 279 8.16 11.78 -10.17
CA LEU A 279 9.43 11.63 -10.88
C LEU A 279 10.58 11.26 -9.93
N ALA A 280 10.70 11.98 -8.80
CA ALA A 280 11.70 11.67 -7.79
C ALA A 280 11.52 10.28 -7.17
N ALA A 281 10.27 9.82 -7.02
CA ALA A 281 9.99 8.47 -6.53
C ALA A 281 10.30 7.39 -7.58
N LEU A 282 10.02 7.63 -8.85
CA LEU A 282 10.30 6.69 -9.96
C LEU A 282 11.80 6.50 -10.18
N ALA A 283 12.61 7.55 -9.96
CA ALA A 283 14.08 7.45 -10.01
C ALA A 283 14.65 6.39 -9.05
N SER A 284 13.90 6.02 -7.99
CA SER A 284 14.33 4.97 -7.07
C SER A 284 14.45 3.60 -7.74
N ASP A 285 13.76 3.34 -8.85
CA ASP A 285 13.74 2.02 -9.50
C ASP A 285 15.12 1.58 -10.01
N GLU A 286 15.98 2.54 -10.37
CA GLU A 286 17.34 2.30 -10.88
C GLU A 286 18.40 2.24 -9.77
N LEU A 287 18.06 2.67 -8.55
CA LEU A 287 19.00 2.69 -7.44
C LEU A 287 19.09 1.32 -6.77
N GLU A 288 20.28 0.72 -6.81
CA GLU A 288 20.62 -0.47 -6.02
C GLU A 288 21.46 -0.05 -4.82
N LEU A 289 20.99 -0.34 -3.60
CA LEU A 289 21.67 0.08 -2.38
C LEU A 289 22.85 -0.86 -2.06
N PRO A 290 24.05 -0.32 -1.73
CA PRO A 290 25.13 -1.12 -1.18
C PRO A 290 24.70 -1.89 0.07
N GLU A 291 25.28 -3.08 0.26
CA GLU A 291 24.95 -3.95 1.39
C GLU A 291 25.22 -3.25 2.74
N GLU A 292 26.29 -2.46 2.84
CA GLU A 292 26.64 -1.73 4.06
C GLU A 292 25.60 -0.68 4.42
N ILE A 293 25.07 0.05 3.44
CA ILE A 293 24.01 1.04 3.65
C ILE A 293 22.72 0.33 4.02
N THR A 294 22.38 -0.75 3.31
CA THR A 294 21.20 -1.56 3.61
C THR A 294 21.23 -2.07 5.05
N ARG A 295 22.35 -2.65 5.49
CA ARG A 295 22.53 -3.14 6.86
C ARG A 295 22.45 -2.02 7.90
N ALA A 296 23.07 -0.86 7.64
CA ALA A 296 23.00 0.26 8.56
C ALA A 296 21.56 0.79 8.73
N LEU A 297 20.80 0.87 7.63
CA LEU A 297 19.39 1.22 7.63
C LEU A 297 18.54 0.15 8.33
N ASP A 298 18.86 -1.13 8.14
CA ASP A 298 18.19 -2.24 8.82
C ASP A 298 18.39 -2.17 10.34
N GLU A 299 19.61 -1.88 10.81
CA GLU A 299 19.96 -1.79 12.23
C GLU A 299 19.30 -0.58 12.92
N ILE A 300 19.39 0.61 12.32
CA ILE A 300 18.87 1.85 12.95
C ILE A 300 17.33 1.85 13.06
N SER A 301 16.67 1.18 12.11
CA SER A 301 15.21 1.16 12.02
C SER A 301 14.57 -0.10 12.61
N ALA A 302 15.37 -1.08 13.04
CA ALA A 302 14.93 -2.40 13.46
C ALA A 302 13.70 -2.33 14.39
N PRO A 303 12.65 -3.13 14.14
CA PRO A 303 11.55 -3.25 15.09
C PRO A 303 12.04 -3.95 16.36
N ALA A 304 11.50 -3.58 17.51
CA ALA A 304 11.71 -4.35 18.74
C ALA A 304 11.02 -5.73 18.59
N LEU A 305 11.81 -6.80 18.58
CA LEU A 305 11.33 -8.18 18.56
C LEU A 305 11.44 -8.77 19.98
N GLY A 306 10.38 -9.44 20.42
CA GLY A 306 10.30 -10.05 21.75
C GLY A 306 9.83 -11.49 21.66
N TYR A 307 9.35 -12.05 22.78
CA TYR A 307 8.60 -13.30 22.73
C TYR A 307 7.17 -13.01 22.25
N PRO A 308 6.60 -13.80 21.30
CA PRO A 308 7.12 -15.05 20.73
C PRO A 308 7.96 -14.93 19.45
N GLU A 309 8.13 -13.74 18.88
CA GLU A 309 8.75 -13.52 17.56
C GLU A 309 10.25 -13.91 17.52
N ALA A 310 10.97 -13.69 18.62
CA ALA A 310 12.36 -14.09 18.83
C ALA A 310 12.49 -15.52 19.40
N GLY A 311 11.38 -16.23 19.61
CA GLY A 311 11.35 -17.56 20.21
C GLY A 311 11.46 -17.56 21.74
N TRP A 312 10.93 -18.62 22.35
CA TRP A 312 10.78 -18.74 23.81
C TRP A 312 12.09 -18.81 24.61
N ALA A 313 13.19 -19.19 23.96
CA ALA A 313 14.50 -19.39 24.60
C ALA A 313 15.41 -18.14 24.60
N GLN A 314 15.00 -17.03 23.97
CA GLN A 314 15.87 -15.85 23.75
C GLN A 314 15.76 -14.75 24.83
N ARG A 315 15.35 -15.08 26.07
CA ARG A 315 15.53 -14.14 27.19
C ARG A 315 16.98 -14.18 27.67
N ARG A 316 17.83 -13.30 27.13
CA ARG A 316 19.09 -12.90 27.76
C ARG A 316 19.20 -11.39 27.77
#